data_AF-A0A3N7HB16-F1
#
_entry.id   AF-A0A3N7HB16-F1
#
_cell.length_a   1.000
_cell.length_b   1.000
_cell.length_c   1.000
_cell.angle_alpha   90.00
_cell.angle_beta   90.00
_cell.angle_gamma   90.00
#
_symmetry.space_group_name_H-M   'P 1'
#
loop_
_entity.id
_entity.type
_entity.pdbx_description
1 polymer ?
#
loop_
_entity_poly.entity_id
_entity_poly.type
_entity_poly.pdbx_seq_one_letter_code
_entity_poly.pdbx_strand_id
1 'polypeptide(L)'
;MKAIAYSIKPQEKECLAVANGKKHDLTLISNELNKWTVSYAQGKEVVIVSSYDILDREMLWELKNAGVKNIITRCKTTTHIDLKEATRMGLKVANAPDDDQSVAGIAKQTIRNLNAWEAGKCVGRACCCQSDCSVAAESNKS
;
A
#
# COMPACT_ATOMS: atom_id res chain seq x y z
N MET A 1 -6.68 -2.53 10.28
CA MET A 1 -5.40 -1.80 10.19
C MET A 1 -5.69 -0.31 10.07
N LYS A 2 -4.76 0.56 10.50
CA LYS A 2 -4.82 2.00 10.26
C LYS A 2 -4.05 2.35 9.00
N ALA A 3 -4.73 2.89 7.99
CA ALA A 3 -4.11 3.26 6.73
C ALA A 3 -4.46 4.69 6.33
N ILE A 4 -3.56 5.33 5.58
CA ILE A 4 -3.81 6.61 4.93
C ILE A 4 -3.61 6.47 3.42
N ALA A 5 -4.50 7.05 2.63
CA ALA A 5 -4.38 7.08 1.18
C ALA A 5 -4.21 8.51 0.68
N TYR A 6 -3.14 8.74 -0.06
CA TYR A 6 -2.79 10.02 -0.67
C TYR A 6 -3.33 10.12 -2.11
N SER A 7 -3.37 11.34 -2.63
CA SER A 7 -3.72 11.63 -4.03
C SER A 7 -5.08 11.03 -4.44
N ILE A 8 -6.04 11.00 -3.52
CA ILE A 8 -7.36 10.39 -3.76
C ILE A 8 -8.25 11.34 -4.56
N LYS A 9 -8.70 10.84 -5.73
CA LYS A 9 -9.72 11.49 -6.56
C LYS A 9 -11.14 11.18 -6.04
N PRO A 10 -12.13 12.05 -6.29
CA PRO A 10 -13.51 11.85 -5.82
C PRO A 10 -14.11 10.48 -6.19
N GLN A 11 -13.85 10.00 -7.41
CA GLN A 11 -14.35 8.71 -7.92
C GLN A 11 -13.73 7.51 -7.18
N GLU A 12 -12.49 7.66 -6.70
CA GLU A 12 -11.76 6.61 -5.98
C GLU A 12 -12.23 6.50 -4.53
N LYS A 13 -12.60 7.64 -3.92
CA LYS A 13 -13.10 7.73 -2.55
C LYS A 13 -14.27 6.80 -2.31
N GLU A 14 -15.28 6.84 -3.18
CA GLU A 14 -16.48 6.01 -3.06
C GLU A 14 -16.15 4.53 -3.21
N CYS A 15 -15.38 4.17 -4.24
CA CYS A 15 -14.99 2.78 -4.49
C CYS A 15 -14.17 2.19 -3.33
N LEU A 16 -13.23 2.94 -2.76
CA LEU A 16 -12.43 2.53 -1.60
C LEU A 16 -13.30 2.38 -0.35
N ALA A 17 -14.24 3.30 -0.11
CA ALA A 17 -15.15 3.22 1.03
C ALA A 17 -16.06 1.98 0.95
N VAL A 18 -16.63 1.72 -0.23
CA VAL A 18 -17.48 0.56 -0.50
C VAL A 18 -16.68 -0.73 -0.35
N ALA A 19 -15.50 -0.81 -0.97
CA ALA A 19 -14.65 -2.01 -0.88
C ALA A 19 -14.18 -2.29 0.56
N ASN A 20 -13.89 -1.25 1.35
CA ASN A 20 -13.42 -1.38 2.73
C ASN A 20 -14.51 -1.91 3.67
N GLY A 21 -15.77 -1.55 3.44
CA GLY A 21 -16.88 -2.00 4.29
C GLY A 21 -16.70 -1.65 5.78
N LYS A 22 -16.00 -0.55 6.09
CA LYS A 22 -15.59 -0.12 7.45
C LYS A 22 -14.71 -1.11 8.22
N LYS A 23 -14.05 -2.05 7.55
CA LYS A 23 -13.19 -3.05 8.19
C LYS A 23 -11.86 -2.45 8.69
N HIS A 24 -11.25 -1.59 7.88
CA HIS A 24 -10.02 -0.89 8.24
C HIS A 24 -10.29 0.60 8.50
N ASP A 25 -9.46 1.22 9.34
CA ASP A 25 -9.47 2.66 9.59
C ASP A 25 -8.72 3.36 8.44
N LEU A 26 -9.47 3.78 7.42
CA LEU A 26 -8.95 4.46 6.24
C LEU A 26 -9.11 5.98 6.37
N THR A 27 -7.98 6.68 6.34
CA THR A 27 -7.94 8.13 6.15
C THR A 27 -7.67 8.42 4.67
N LEU A 28 -8.59 9.07 3.97
CA LEU A 28 -8.45 9.39 2.55
C LEU A 28 -8.23 10.89 2.39
N ILE A 29 -7.13 11.29 1.76
CA ILE A 29 -6.79 12.71 1.55
C ILE A 29 -6.50 12.97 0.07
N SER A 30 -6.88 14.16 -0.38
CA SER A 30 -6.65 14.60 -1.77
C SER A 30 -5.26 15.16 -2.00
N ASN A 31 -4.50 15.43 -0.93
CA ASN A 31 -3.14 15.91 -1.02
C ASN A 31 -2.19 14.81 -1.49
N GLU A 32 -1.20 15.22 -2.29
CA GLU A 32 -0.07 14.38 -2.70
C GLU A 32 0.85 14.06 -1.53
N LEU A 33 1.56 12.94 -1.59
CA LEU A 33 2.61 12.61 -0.63
C LEU A 33 3.87 13.43 -0.93
N ASN A 34 4.24 14.30 0.00
CA ASN A 34 5.46 15.09 -0.05
C ASN A 34 5.94 15.42 1.37
N LYS A 35 7.08 16.11 1.48
CA LYS A 35 7.70 16.48 2.77
C LYS A 35 6.78 17.22 3.75
N TRP A 36 5.75 17.91 3.27
CA TRP A 36 4.82 18.65 4.11
C TRP A 36 3.65 17.78 4.60
N THR A 37 3.27 16.78 3.79
CA THR A 37 2.09 15.94 4.01
C THR A 37 2.43 14.54 4.54
N VAL A 38 3.71 14.15 4.55
CA VAL A 38 4.19 12.89 5.13
C VAL A 38 3.85 12.76 6.62
N SER A 39 3.75 13.90 7.32
CA SER A 39 3.32 13.97 8.73
C SER A 39 1.93 13.37 8.96
N TYR A 40 1.05 13.35 7.96
CA TYR A 40 -0.28 12.74 8.07
C TYR A 40 -0.24 11.21 8.17
N ALA A 41 0.89 10.58 7.81
CA ALA A 41 1.11 9.15 7.99
C ALA A 41 1.46 8.77 9.44
N GLN A 42 1.67 9.74 10.34
CA GLN A 42 2.01 9.47 11.74
C GLN A 42 0.93 8.62 12.42
N GLY A 43 1.37 7.53 13.05
CA GLY A 43 0.48 6.59 13.74
C GLY A 43 -0.37 5.72 12.80
N LYS A 44 -0.09 5.74 11.48
CA LYS A 44 -0.67 4.83 10.49
C LYS A 44 0.32 3.72 10.17
N GLU A 45 -0.19 2.50 10.05
CA GLU A 45 0.63 1.32 9.77
C GLU A 45 0.86 1.12 8.27
N VAL A 46 -0.06 1.64 7.45
CA VAL A 46 -0.07 1.46 6.00
C VAL A 46 -0.25 2.79 5.29
N VAL A 47 0.54 3.02 4.23
CA VAL A 47 0.34 4.13 3.31
C VAL A 47 -0.05 3.61 1.94
N ILE A 48 -1.09 4.21 1.36
CA ILE A 48 -1.63 3.88 0.05
C ILE A 48 -1.33 5.03 -0.90
N VAL A 49 -0.64 4.74 -1.99
CA VAL A 49 -0.08 5.74 -2.91
C VAL A 49 -0.51 5.49 -4.34
N SER A 50 -0.36 6.51 -5.17
CA SER A 50 -0.58 6.49 -6.62
C SER A 50 0.75 6.58 -7.36
N SER A 51 0.73 6.46 -8.69
CA SER A 51 1.90 6.65 -9.55
C SER A 51 2.50 8.06 -9.48
N TYR A 52 1.78 9.04 -8.94
CA TYR A 52 2.24 10.42 -8.80
C TYR A 52 3.08 10.64 -7.53
N ASP A 53 2.98 9.74 -6.57
CA ASP A 53 3.66 9.85 -5.28
C ASP A 53 5.03 9.17 -5.38
N ILE A 54 6.12 9.94 -5.24
CA ILE A 54 7.48 9.42 -5.38
C ILE A 54 8.00 8.94 -4.03
N LEU A 55 8.35 7.65 -3.95
CA LEU A 55 8.89 6.99 -2.77
C LEU A 55 10.36 6.64 -3.02
N ASP A 56 11.17 7.69 -3.01
CA ASP A 56 12.62 7.57 -2.98
C ASP A 56 13.13 7.21 -1.56
N ARG A 57 14.44 7.09 -1.42
CA ARG A 57 15.07 6.75 -0.15
C ARG A 57 14.71 7.70 1.00
N GLU A 58 14.60 9.01 0.73
CA GLU A 58 14.30 10.00 1.77
C GLU A 58 12.84 9.86 2.21
N MET A 59 11.91 9.77 1.26
CA MET A 59 10.49 9.58 1.55
C MET A 59 10.23 8.26 2.29
N LEU A 60 10.87 7.16 1.87
CA LEU A 60 10.76 5.87 2.56
C LEU A 60 11.26 5.94 4.00
N TRP A 61 12.31 6.70 4.25
CA TRP A 61 12.86 6.91 5.59
C TRP A 61 11.89 7.72 6.47
N GLU A 62 11.31 8.81 5.94
CA GLU A 62 10.30 9.61 6.64
C GLU A 62 9.05 8.79 6.98
N LEU A 63 8.55 8.00 6.02
CA LEU A 63 7.42 7.10 6.23
C LEU A 63 7.71 6.09 7.34
N LYS A 64 8.91 5.49 7.34
CA LYS A 64 9.33 4.55 8.38
C LYS A 64 9.38 5.22 9.75
N ASN A 65 9.92 6.44 9.84
CA ASN A 65 9.95 7.21 11.09
C ASN A 65 8.55 7.60 11.58
N ALA A 66 7.61 7.83 10.67
CA ALA A 66 6.20 8.05 11.01
C ALA A 66 5.50 6.79 11.56
N GLY A 67 6.16 5.63 11.54
CA GLY A 67 5.65 4.35 12.03
C GLY A 67 5.03 3.46 10.96
N VAL A 68 5.16 3.82 9.68
CA VAL A 68 4.65 3.04 8.56
C VAL A 68 5.45 1.76 8.41
N LYS A 69 4.75 0.64 8.23
CA LYS A 69 5.35 -0.69 8.05
C LYS A 69 5.11 -1.25 6.66
N ASN A 70 3.99 -0.86 6.04
CA ASN A 70 3.59 -1.38 4.74
C ASN A 70 3.15 -0.26 3.79
N ILE A 71 3.41 -0.46 2.51
CA ILE A 71 3.12 0.49 1.42
C ILE A 71 2.29 -0.25 0.38
N ILE A 72 1.16 0.32 -0.02
CA ILE A 72 0.35 -0.16 -1.14
C ILE A 72 0.40 0.87 -2.25
N THR A 73 0.80 0.47 -3.46
CA THR A 73 0.56 1.28 -4.65
C THR A 73 -0.72 0.82 -5.35
N ARG A 74 -1.52 1.79 -5.79
CA ARG A 74 -2.77 1.58 -6.54
C ARG A 74 -2.53 1.37 -8.04
N CYS A 75 -1.30 1.04 -8.43
CA CYS A 75 -0.88 0.85 -9.81
C CYS A 75 -0.34 -0.56 -10.02
N LYS A 76 -0.31 -1.03 -11.27
CA LYS A 76 0.43 -2.26 -11.65
C LYS A 76 1.94 -2.08 -11.47
N THR A 77 2.47 -0.93 -11.88
CA THR A 77 3.91 -0.66 -11.86
C THR A 77 4.34 -0.06 -10.51
N THR A 78 5.60 -0.29 -10.15
CA THR A 78 6.22 0.21 -8.93
C THR A 78 7.41 1.12 -9.24
N THR A 79 7.47 1.70 -10.44
CA THR A 79 8.61 2.52 -10.91
C THR A 79 8.85 3.78 -10.07
N HIS A 80 7.82 4.25 -9.37
CA HIS A 80 7.86 5.40 -8.46
C HIS A 80 8.35 5.03 -7.05
N ILE A 81 8.71 3.76 -6.80
CA ILE A 81 9.10 3.25 -5.48
C ILE A 81 10.49 2.63 -5.59
N ASP A 82 11.42 3.07 -4.73
CA ASP A 82 12.70 2.39 -4.55
C ASP A 82 12.49 1.09 -3.74
N LEU A 83 12.17 0.00 -4.45
CA LEU A 83 11.93 -1.31 -3.84
C LEU A 83 13.16 -1.86 -3.11
N LYS A 84 14.37 -1.49 -3.51
CA LYS A 84 15.62 -1.95 -2.87
C LYS A 84 15.74 -1.31 -1.51
N GLU A 85 15.60 0.01 -1.43
CA GLU A 85 15.66 0.71 -0.14
C GLU A 85 14.44 0.37 0.73
N ALA A 86 13.25 0.21 0.16
CA ALA A 86 12.08 -0.24 0.92
C ALA A 86 12.35 -1.59 1.59
N THR A 87 12.92 -2.55 0.84
CA THR A 87 13.31 -3.86 1.37
C THR A 87 14.39 -3.73 2.45
N ARG A 88 15.44 -2.93 2.22
CA ARG A 88 16.53 -2.68 3.18
C ARG A 88 16.03 -2.06 4.49
N MET A 89 15.00 -1.22 4.40
CA MET A 89 14.36 -0.59 5.54
C MET A 89 13.32 -1.49 6.24
N GLY A 90 13.02 -2.67 5.70
CA GLY A 90 12.01 -3.59 6.24
C GLY A 90 10.57 -3.16 5.97
N LEU A 91 10.36 -2.29 4.97
CA LEU A 91 9.03 -1.89 4.51
C LEU A 91 8.50 -2.92 3.52
N LYS A 92 7.27 -3.39 3.72
CA LYS A 92 6.60 -4.29 2.77
C LYS A 92 5.88 -3.48 1.70
N VAL A 93 6.01 -3.88 0.44
CA VAL A 93 5.37 -3.19 -0.68
C VAL A 93 4.40 -4.14 -1.40
N ALA A 94 3.20 -3.65 -1.70
CA ALA A 94 2.22 -4.34 -2.52
C ALA A 94 1.68 -3.46 -3.66
N ASN A 95 1.41 -4.04 -4.82
CA ASN A 95 0.82 -3.35 -5.97
C ASN A 95 -0.60 -3.85 -6.28
N ALA A 96 -1.17 -3.38 -7.39
CA ALA A 96 -2.45 -3.83 -7.92
C ALA A 96 -2.24 -4.59 -9.25
N PRO A 97 -1.87 -5.89 -9.22
CA PRO A 97 -1.42 -6.63 -10.40
C PRO A 97 -2.57 -7.14 -11.29
N ASP A 98 -3.80 -7.15 -10.77
CA ASP A 98 -4.97 -7.71 -11.46
C ASP A 98 -5.30 -6.98 -12.77
N ASP A 99 -5.90 -7.68 -13.72
CA ASP A 99 -6.20 -7.11 -15.04
C ASP A 99 -7.32 -6.07 -15.03
N ASP A 100 -8.23 -6.17 -14.05
CA ASP A 100 -9.22 -5.13 -13.79
C ASP A 100 -8.56 -3.88 -13.19
N GLN A 101 -8.18 -2.97 -14.08
CA GLN A 101 -7.63 -1.66 -13.75
C GLN A 101 -8.71 -0.57 -13.62
N SER A 102 -9.98 -0.96 -13.50
CA SER A 102 -11.03 0.00 -13.13
C SER A 102 -10.80 0.54 -11.72
N VAL A 103 -11.37 1.72 -11.42
CA VAL A 103 -11.30 2.32 -10.09
C VAL A 103 -11.83 1.36 -9.01
N ALA A 104 -12.91 0.62 -9.32
CA ALA A 104 -13.47 -0.37 -8.43
C ALA A 104 -12.58 -1.61 -8.27
N GLY A 105 -11.96 -2.09 -9.35
CA GLY A 105 -11.01 -3.20 -9.33
C GLY A 105 -9.79 -2.91 -8.47
N ILE A 106 -9.17 -1.75 -8.68
CA ILE A 106 -8.02 -1.26 -7.90
C ILE A 106 -8.40 -1.08 -6.42
N ALA A 107 -9.58 -0.53 -6.13
CA ALA A 107 -10.07 -0.40 -4.76
C ALA A 107 -10.22 -1.78 -4.09
N LYS A 108 -10.86 -2.74 -4.76
CA LYS A 108 -10.98 -4.12 -4.26
C LYS A 108 -9.62 -4.75 -4.00
N GLN A 109 -8.66 -4.60 -4.91
CA GLN A 109 -7.31 -5.13 -4.74
C GLN A 109 -6.58 -4.47 -3.56
N THR A 110 -6.71 -3.15 -3.40
CA THR A 110 -6.14 -2.40 -2.27
C THR A 110 -6.66 -2.95 -0.93
N ILE A 111 -7.97 -3.18 -0.82
CA ILE A 111 -8.57 -3.72 0.41
C ILE A 111 -8.19 -5.19 0.60
N ARG A 112 -8.07 -5.99 -0.47
CA ARG A 112 -7.56 -7.36 -0.37
C ARG A 112 -6.14 -7.41 0.20
N ASN A 113 -5.26 -6.48 -0.22
CA ASN A 113 -3.90 -6.38 0.32
C ASN A 113 -3.92 -6.07 1.83
N LEU A 114 -4.76 -5.11 2.26
CA LEU A 114 -4.93 -4.79 3.69
C LEU A 114 -5.47 -5.98 4.49
N ASN A 115 -6.49 -6.67 3.97
CA ASN A 115 -7.07 -7.86 4.58
C ASN A 115 -6.04 -8.96 4.81
N ALA A 116 -5.16 -9.20 3.82
CA ALA A 116 -4.12 -10.21 3.93
C ALA A 116 -3.12 -9.85 5.04
N TRP A 117 -2.63 -8.61 5.07
CA TRP A 117 -1.69 -8.18 6.11
C TRP A 117 -2.30 -8.15 7.51
N GLU A 118 -3.56 -7.74 7.65
CA GLU A 118 -4.27 -7.82 8.93
C GLU A 118 -4.37 -9.26 9.44
N ALA A 119 -4.55 -10.22 8.53
CA ALA A 119 -4.56 -11.65 8.84
C ALA A 119 -3.15 -12.27 8.98
N GLY A 120 -2.08 -11.48 8.89
CA GLY A 120 -0.70 -11.97 8.94
C GLY A 120 -0.25 -12.76 7.69
N LYS A 121 -1.00 -12.68 6.59
CA LYS A 121 -0.75 -13.41 5.34
C LYS A 121 0.01 -12.57 4.31
N CYS A 122 0.68 -13.25 3.37
CA CYS A 122 1.25 -12.60 2.19
C CYS A 122 0.15 -12.17 1.21
N VAL A 123 0.42 -11.12 0.42
CA VAL A 123 -0.47 -10.58 -0.62
C VAL A 123 -0.32 -11.33 -1.97
N GLY A 124 0.48 -12.39 -2.02
CA GLY A 124 0.65 -13.24 -3.20
C GLY A 124 1.25 -12.49 -4.39
N ARG A 125 0.59 -12.56 -5.56
CA ARG A 125 1.03 -11.89 -6.80
C ARG A 125 1.14 -10.37 -6.67
N ALA A 126 0.48 -9.77 -5.67
CA ALA A 126 0.59 -8.35 -5.40
C ALA A 126 1.87 -7.97 -4.64
N CYS A 127 2.64 -8.94 -4.16
CA CYS A 127 3.85 -8.70 -3.36
C CYS A 127 4.98 -8.15 -4.25
N CYS A 128 5.60 -7.06 -3.83
CA CYS A 128 6.73 -6.44 -4.52
C CYS A 128 8.03 -6.49 -3.71
N CYS A 129 8.08 -7.31 -2.65
CA CYS A 129 9.28 -7.50 -1.84
C CYS A 129 10.38 -8.16 -2.68
N GLN A 130 11.60 -7.61 -2.64
CA GLN A 130 12.74 -8.12 -3.42
C GLN A 130 13.58 -9.17 -2.70
N SER A 131 13.35 -9.39 -1.40
CA SER A 131 14.02 -10.43 -0.62
C SER A 131 13.16 -11.69 -0.54
N ASP A 132 13.83 -12.85 -0.37
CA ASP A 132 13.23 -14.16 -0.17
C ASP A 132 12.22 -14.14 0.97
N CYS A 133 10.95 -13.89 0.62
CA CYS A 133 9.87 -13.81 1.58
C CYS A 133 9.50 -15.23 1.98
N SER A 134 9.84 -15.62 3.20
CA SER A 134 9.60 -16.97 3.77
C SER A 134 8.13 -17.41 3.80
N VAL A 135 7.18 -16.51 3.51
CA VAL A 135 5.74 -16.80 3.47
C VAL A 135 5.31 -17.53 2.18
N ALA A 136 6.18 -17.64 1.16
CA ALA A 136 5.85 -18.35 -0.08
C ALA A 136 5.81 -19.89 0.07
N ALA A 137 6.32 -20.46 1.17
CA ALA A 137 6.53 -21.91 1.27
C ALA A 137 5.31 -22.75 1.70
N GLU A 138 4.19 -22.15 2.16
CA GLU A 138 3.14 -22.91 2.86
C GLU A 138 1.79 -23.06 2.13
N SER A 139 1.69 -22.76 0.83
CA SER A 139 0.38 -22.84 0.13
C SER A 139 0.25 -23.92 -0.95
N ASN A 140 1.13 -24.92 -0.97
CA ASN A 140 0.96 -26.08 -1.88
C ASN A 140 1.07 -27.42 -1.14
N LYS A 141 0.12 -27.70 -0.26
CA LYS A 141 -0.22 -29.05 0.22
C LYS A 141 -1.69 -29.07 0.66
N SER A 142 -2.58 -29.52 -0.21
CA SER A 142 -3.76 -30.37 0.06
C SER A 142 -4.47 -30.67 -1.25
#